data_AF-A0A820JXJ7-F1
#
_entry.id   AF-A0A820JXJ7-F1
#
_cell.length_a   1.000
_cell.length_b   1.000
_cell.length_c   1.000
_cell.angle_alpha   90.00
_cell.angle_beta   90.00
_cell.angle_gamma   90.00
#
_symmetry.space_group_name_H-M   'P 1'
#
loop_
_entity.id
_entity.type
_entity.pdbx_description
1 polymer ?
#
loop_
_entity_poly.entity_id
_entity_poly.type
_entity_poly.pdbx_seq_one_letter_code
_entity_poly.pdbx_strand_id
1 'polypeptide(L)'
;MFLKDCSQVGMGNATMCRKYMWEIGDGTRYYMRGCALRGRVSRKQGRDCIERVGTWKTKMWYCQCDNKDGCNGSMNKQMSNWIILFGISLLLFQWKSNAQ
;
A
#
# COMPACT_ATOMS: atom_id res chain seq x y z
N MET A 1 10.99 -0.65 0.38
CA MET A 1 11.35 0.47 1.27
C MET A 1 10.09 1.30 1.56
N PHE A 2 9.60 1.24 2.80
CA PHE A 2 8.55 2.11 3.31
C PHE A 2 9.24 3.40 3.78
N LEU A 3 8.75 4.59 3.40
CA LEU A 3 9.21 5.81 4.06
C LEU A 3 8.59 5.81 5.46
N LYS A 4 9.44 5.73 6.49
CA LYS A 4 9.02 5.70 7.88
C LYS A 4 8.73 7.10 8.42
N ASP A 5 9.54 8.10 8.09
CA ASP A 5 9.31 9.47 8.57
C ASP A 5 10.01 10.47 7.65
N CYS A 6 9.28 11.49 7.19
CA CYS A 6 9.83 12.55 6.34
C CYS A 6 10.57 13.64 7.11
N SER A 7 10.33 13.74 8.42
CA SER A 7 11.04 14.65 9.33
C SER A 7 12.52 14.30 9.46
N GLN A 8 12.88 13.04 9.23
CA GLN A 8 14.23 12.49 9.36
C GLN A 8 15.06 12.60 8.07
N VAL A 9 14.47 13.02 6.94
CA VAL A 9 15.10 12.97 5.61
C VAL A 9 16.00 14.19 5.31
N GLY A 10 16.30 15.03 6.32
CA GLY A 10 17.21 16.18 6.15
C GLY A 10 16.66 17.34 5.31
N MET A 11 15.45 17.19 4.76
CA MET A 11 14.66 18.31 4.22
C MET A 11 13.83 18.87 5.38
N GLY A 12 14.40 19.77 6.18
CA GLY A 12 13.85 20.22 7.48
C GLY A 12 12.42 20.80 7.49
N ASN A 13 11.78 20.95 6.33
CA ASN A 13 10.40 21.44 6.18
C ASN A 13 9.46 20.43 5.50
N ALA A 14 9.92 19.21 5.19
CA ALA A 14 9.11 18.20 4.50
C ALA A 14 8.32 17.36 5.52
N THR A 15 7.17 17.87 5.93
CA THR A 15 6.29 17.21 6.92
C THR A 15 5.25 16.29 6.29
N MET A 16 5.22 16.14 4.97
CA MET A 16 4.25 15.30 4.28
C MET A 16 4.91 14.16 3.51
N CYS A 17 4.18 13.07 3.36
CA CYS A 17 4.60 11.92 2.58
C CYS A 17 3.82 11.90 1.25
N ARG A 18 4.48 11.51 0.14
CA ARG A 18 3.86 11.30 -1.17
C ARG A 18 4.16 9.94 -1.77
N LYS A 19 3.19 9.42 -2.53
CA LYS A 19 3.29 8.17 -3.29
C LYS A 19 2.80 8.40 -4.71
N TYR A 20 3.61 8.00 -5.68
CA TYR A 20 3.25 7.89 -7.08
C TYR A 20 3.16 6.41 -7.44
N MET A 21 2.09 6.04 -8.12
CA MET A 21 1.92 4.73 -8.74
C MET A 21 1.64 4.94 -10.21
N TRP A 22 2.29 4.16 -11.06
CA TRP A 22 2.16 4.25 -12.50
C TRP A 22 1.88 2.83 -13.00
N GLU A 23 0.80 2.66 -13.76
CA GLU A 23 0.49 1.44 -14.50
C GLU A 23 0.64 1.78 -15.98
N ILE A 24 1.57 1.12 -16.66
CA ILE A 24 1.76 1.26 -18.11
C ILE A 24 0.92 0.21 -18.85
N GLY A 25 0.73 0.36 -20.17
CA GLY A 25 -0.30 -0.37 -20.92
C GLY A 25 -0.22 -1.90 -20.92
N ASP A 26 0.89 -2.50 -20.47
CA ASP A 26 1.06 -3.94 -20.25
C ASP A 26 0.61 -4.41 -18.84
N GLY A 27 0.14 -3.48 -18.00
CA GLY A 27 -0.26 -3.73 -16.61
C GLY A 27 0.89 -3.65 -15.61
N THR A 28 2.13 -3.38 -16.05
CA THR A 28 3.29 -3.24 -15.17
C THR A 28 3.12 -2.04 -14.26
N ARG A 29 3.29 -2.25 -12.94
CA ARG A 29 3.12 -1.21 -11.92
C ARG A 29 4.45 -0.76 -11.32
N TYR A 30 4.72 0.53 -11.41
CA TYR A 30 5.85 1.19 -10.77
C TYR A 30 5.39 1.96 -9.54
N TYR A 31 6.27 2.11 -8.55
CA TYR A 31 5.99 2.84 -7.32
C TYR A 31 7.15 3.74 -6.95
N MET A 32 6.87 5.03 -6.77
CA MET A 32 7.82 5.99 -6.23
C MET A 32 7.27 6.56 -4.93
N ARG A 33 8.06 6.50 -3.86
CA ARG A 33 7.71 7.05 -2.55
C ARG A 33 8.70 8.14 -2.20
N GLY A 34 8.23 9.21 -1.58
CA GLY A 34 9.11 10.28 -1.10
C GLY A 34 8.40 11.24 -0.18
N CYS A 35 9.11 12.31 0.18
CA CYS A 35 8.57 13.40 0.98
C CYS A 35 8.07 14.55 0.12
N ALA A 36 7.16 15.34 0.67
CA ALA A 36 6.59 16.53 0.09
C ALA A 36 6.64 17.68 1.11
N LEU A 37 6.94 18.88 0.62
CA LEU A 37 6.87 20.12 1.42
C LEU A 37 5.43 20.63 1.54
N ARG A 38 4.63 20.42 0.49
CA ARG A 38 3.25 20.92 0.37
C ARG A 38 2.40 19.96 -0.46
N GLY A 39 1.09 20.05 -0.26
CA GLY A 39 0.10 19.53 -1.19
C GLY A 39 -1.27 19.33 -0.55
N ARG A 40 -2.15 18.62 -1.27
CA ARG A 40 -3.53 18.34 -0.85
C ARG A 40 -3.64 16.97 -0.18
N VAL A 41 -3.64 16.97 1.15
CA VAL A 41 -3.99 15.80 1.94
C VAL A 41 -5.51 15.61 1.90
N SER A 42 -5.97 14.50 1.35
CA SER A 42 -7.39 14.13 1.39
C SER A 42 -7.81 13.74 2.80
N ARG A 43 -9.11 13.83 3.11
CA ARG A 43 -9.65 13.38 4.42
C ARG A 43 -9.28 11.94 4.73
N LYS A 44 -9.11 11.08 3.71
CA LYS A 44 -8.71 9.68 3.87
C LYS A 44 -7.20 9.45 3.93
N GLN A 45 -6.40 10.51 3.99
CA GLN A 45 -4.95 10.51 4.26
C GLN A 45 -4.16 9.52 3.38
N GLY A 46 -4.00 9.85 2.10
CA GLY A 46 -3.24 9.00 1.16
C GLY A 46 -3.99 7.79 0.60
N ARG A 47 -5.22 7.51 1.09
CA ARG A 47 -6.10 6.47 0.53
C ARG A 47 -6.93 6.94 -0.66
N ASP A 48 -7.28 8.22 -0.70
CA ASP A 48 -7.88 8.84 -1.89
C ASP A 48 -6.76 9.53 -2.67
N CYS A 49 -6.43 8.97 -3.83
CA CYS A 49 -5.38 9.46 -4.73
C CYS A 49 -6.00 10.15 -5.94
N ILE A 50 -5.29 11.14 -6.48
CA ILE A 50 -5.67 11.77 -7.75
C ILE A 50 -5.24 10.85 -8.88
N GLU A 51 -6.18 10.40 -9.70
CA GLU A 51 -5.91 9.65 -10.90
C GLU A 51 -5.67 10.58 -12.09
N ARG A 52 -4.68 10.25 -12.92
CA ARG A 52 -4.38 10.89 -14.20
C ARG A 52 -4.18 9.79 -15.23
N VAL A 53 -4.87 9.92 -16.37
CA VAL A 53 -4.70 9.02 -17.51
C VAL A 53 -3.85 9.72 -18.55
N GLY A 54 -2.82 9.03 -19.05
CA GLY A 54 -1.93 9.50 -20.09
C GLY A 54 -2.06 8.70 -21.38
N THR A 55 -1.14 8.94 -22.30
CA THR A 55 -1.01 8.18 -23.55
C THR A 55 -0.63 6.71 -23.29
N TRP A 56 -0.83 5.84 -24.27
CA TRP A 56 -0.42 4.43 -24.20
C TRP A 56 -1.03 3.63 -23.04
N LYS A 57 -2.30 3.93 -22.69
CA LYS A 57 -3.01 3.32 -21.56
C LYS A 57 -2.28 3.49 -20.21
N THR A 58 -1.46 4.53 -20.08
CA THR A 58 -0.74 4.82 -18.84
C THR A 58 -1.70 5.44 -17.83
N LYS A 59 -1.77 4.87 -16.63
CA LYS A 59 -2.52 5.42 -15.50
C LYS A 59 -1.56 5.80 -14.39
N MET A 60 -1.74 6.97 -13.81
CA MET A 60 -0.93 7.46 -12.70
C MET A 60 -1.84 7.85 -11.53
N TRP A 61 -1.49 7.38 -10.34
CA TRP A 61 -2.14 7.78 -9.09
C TRP A 61 -1.16 8.55 -8.23
N TYR A 62 -1.60 9.74 -7.80
CA TYR A 62 -0.85 10.60 -6.90
C TYR A 62 -1.53 10.72 -5.54
N CYS A 63 -0.86 10.22 -4.51
CA CYS A 63 -1.36 10.21 -3.15
C CYS A 63 -0.46 11.05 -2.24
N GLN A 64 -1.06 11.76 -1.29
CA GLN A 64 -0.35 12.51 -0.26
C GLN A 64 -0.99 12.31 1.11
N CYS A 65 -0.16 12.26 2.16
CA CYS A 65 -0.60 12.14 3.55
C CYS A 65 0.30 12.94 4.50
N ASP A 66 -0.26 13.30 5.65
CA ASP A 66 0.36 14.16 6.67
C ASP A 66 1.14 13.34 7.71
N ASN A 67 2.25 12.75 7.27
CA ASN A 67 3.25 12.02 8.07
C ASN A 67 2.73 11.18 9.26
N LYS A 68 1.63 10.44 9.04
CA LYS A 68 1.27 9.34 9.93
C LYS A 68 2.04 8.09 9.51
N ASP A 69 2.66 7.43 10.48
CA ASP A 69 3.41 6.20 10.25
C ASP A 69 2.66 5.24 9.30
N GLY A 70 3.34 4.84 8.22
CA GLY A 70 2.82 3.83 7.30
C GLY A 70 1.73 4.29 6.32
N CYS A 71 1.35 5.58 6.26
CA CYS A 71 0.27 6.04 5.38
C CYS A 71 0.53 5.84 3.87
N ASN A 72 1.80 5.79 3.44
CA ASN A 72 2.20 5.46 2.07
C ASN A 72 2.57 3.98 1.86
N GLY A 73 2.20 3.14 2.81
CA GLY A 73 2.35 1.70 2.74
C GLY A 73 1.61 1.10 1.55
N SER A 74 2.12 -0.01 1.05
CA SER A 74 1.26 -0.97 0.36
C SER A 74 0.30 -1.56 1.39
N MET A 75 -0.97 -1.82 1.04
CA MET A 75 -1.82 -2.69 1.84
C MET A 75 -1.17 -4.08 1.82
N ASN A 76 -0.32 -4.37 2.79
CA ASN A 76 0.11 -5.73 3.06
C ASN A 76 -1.15 -6.46 3.57
N LYS A 77 -1.80 -7.22 2.68
CA LYS A 77 -2.73 -8.25 3.12
C LYS A 77 -1.91 -9.33 3.82
N GLN A 78 -1.55 -9.12 5.08
CA GLN A 78 -1.08 -10.21 5.91
C GLN A 78 -2.27 -11.13 6.11
N MET A 79 -2.33 -12.23 5.36
CA MET A 79 -3.23 -13.32 5.73
C MET A 79 -2.76 -13.83 7.08
N SER A 80 -3.68 -13.89 8.05
CA SER A 80 -3.37 -14.44 9.36
C SER A 80 -3.04 -15.93 9.21
N ASN A 81 -1.84 -16.33 9.64
CA ASN A 81 -1.39 -17.73 9.63
C ASN A 81 -2.33 -18.67 10.42
N TRP A 82 -3.14 -18.12 11.33
CA TRP A 82 -4.16 -18.86 12.07
C TRP A 82 -5.23 -19.48 11.17
N ILE A 83 -5.59 -18.82 10.06
CA ILE A 83 -6.60 -19.32 9.12
C ILE A 83 -6.12 -20.62 8.46
N ILE A 84 -4.82 -20.71 8.16
CA ILE A 84 -4.21 -21.89 7.56
C ILE A 84 -4.17 -23.04 8.57
N LEU A 85 -3.80 -22.76 9.83
CA LEU A 85 -3.76 -23.77 10.89
C LEU A 85 -5.15 -24.34 11.20
N PHE A 86 -6.19 -23.48 11.27
CA PHE A 86 -7.57 -23.94 11.43
C PHE A 86 -8.05 -24.77 10.24
N GLY A 87 -7.70 -24.38 9.02
CA GLY A 87 -8.03 -25.16 7.81
C GLY A 87 -7.41 -26.56 7.81
N ILE A 88 -6.14 -26.69 8.20
CA ILE A 88 -5.45 -27.98 8.28
C ILE A 88 -6.06 -28.86 9.39
N SER A 89 -6.38 -28.28 10.55
CA SER A 89 -7.02 -29.01 11.65
C SER A 89 -8.39 -29.59 11.25
N LEU A 90 -9.21 -28.82 10.53
CA LEU A 90 -10.50 -29.28 10.02
C LEU A 90 -10.36 -30.40 8.99
N LEU A 91 -9.38 -30.30 8.09
CA LEU A 91 -9.09 -31.35 7.11
C LEU A 91 -8.64 -32.65 7.78
N LEU A 92 -7.77 -32.57 8.79
CA LEU A 92 -7.34 -33.73 9.57
C LEU A 92 -8.50 -34.36 10.36
N PHE A 93 -9.39 -33.53 10.91
CA PHE A 93 -10.58 -33.99 11.61
C PHE A 93 -11.54 -34.73 10.66
N GLN A 94 -11.82 -34.18 9.48
CA GLN A 94 -12.65 -34.82 8.47
C GLN A 94 -12.03 -36.10 7.89
N TRP A 95 -10.70 -36.12 7.72
CA TRP A 95 -10.00 -37.32 7.28
C TRP A 95 -10.14 -38.44 8.31
N LYS A 96 -9.95 -38.12 9.60
CA LYS A 96 -10.12 -39.09 10.68
C LYS A 96 -11.56 -39.60 10.81
N SER A 97 -12.56 -38.75 10.57
CA SER A 97 -13.98 -39.17 10.61
C SER A 97 -14.43 -40.03 9.43
N ASN A 98 -13.71 -39.98 8.29
CA ASN A 98 -14.01 -40.80 7.10
C ASN A 98 -13.19 -42.10 7.04
N ALA A 99 -12.14 -42.23 7.86
CA ALA A 99 -11.26 -43.40 7.92
C ALA A 99 -11.73 -44.47 8.93
N GLN A 100 -12.93 -44.29 9.51
CA GLN A 100 -13.56 -45.18 10.48
C GLN A 100 -14.97 -45.54 9.99
#